data_AF-A0A971C2S1-F1
#
_entry.id   AF-A0A971C2S1-F1
#
_cell.length_a   1.000
_cell.length_b   1.000
_cell.length_c   1.000
_cell.angle_alpha   90.00
_cell.angle_beta   90.00
_cell.angle_gamma   90.00
#
_symmetry.space_group_name_H-M   'P 1'
#
loop_
_entity.id
_entity.type
_entity.pdbx_description
1 polymer ?
#
loop_
_entity_poly.entity_id
_entity_poly.type
_entity_poly.pdbx_seq_one_letter_code
_entity_poly.pdbx_strand_id
1 'polypeptide(L)'
;MNFLAVLVVFLAAAIGMEGVAWATHRYVMHGSLWVLHADHHRPSGRGLQRNDAFSLFFAAIAIALIAGGVLLWQSPLLVAAGAGMTLYGAGYFLFHDVMFHRRVRRLQLKA
;
A
#
# COMPACT_ATOMS: atom_id res chain seq x y z
N MET A 1 21.13 -17.90 5.62
CA MET A 1 20.36 -16.69 5.30
C MET A 1 20.63 -15.65 6.38
N ASN A 2 21.13 -14.47 6.03
CA ASN A 2 21.48 -13.44 7.02
C ASN A 2 20.20 -12.74 7.50
N PHE A 3 19.77 -13.04 8.73
CA PHE A 3 18.58 -12.43 9.34
C PHE A 3 18.61 -10.90 9.30
N LEU A 4 19.79 -10.30 9.51
CA LEU A 4 19.96 -8.85 9.47
C LEU A 4 19.63 -8.29 8.09
N ALA A 5 20.05 -8.96 7.02
CA ALA A 5 19.75 -8.52 5.65
C ALA A 5 18.25 -8.57 5.35
N VAL A 6 17.56 -9.62 5.80
CA VAL A 6 16.11 -9.78 5.65
C VAL A 6 15.39 -8.65 6.38
N LEU A 7 15.78 -8.38 7.63
CA LEU A 7 15.20 -7.32 8.45
C LEU A 7 15.42 -5.93 7.82
N VAL A 8 16.64 -5.65 7.34
CA VAL A 8 16.96 -4.38 6.67
C VAL A 8 16.11 -4.20 5.41
N VAL A 9 15.98 -5.22 4.57
CA VAL A 9 15.17 -5.12 3.35
C VAL A 9 13.68 -4.94 3.68
N PHE A 10 13.17 -5.65 4.68
CA PHE A 10 11.79 -5.49 5.15
C PHE A 10 11.51 -4.05 5.61
N LEU A 11 12.37 -3.50 6.48
CA LEU A 11 12.20 -2.15 7.01
C LEU A 11 12.40 -1.09 5.93
N ALA A 12 13.41 -1.26 5.06
CA ALA A 12 13.66 -0.35 3.95
C ALA A 12 12.48 -0.31 2.97
N ALA A 13 11.87 -1.46 2.66
CA ALA A 13 10.68 -1.52 1.83
C ALA A 13 9.49 -0.83 2.51
N ALA A 14 9.24 -1.10 3.79
CA ALA A 14 8.14 -0.49 4.54
C ALA A 14 8.27 1.04 4.62
N ILE A 15 9.46 1.56 4.95
CA ILE A 15 9.71 3.01 5.08
C ILE A 15 9.76 3.67 3.70
N GLY A 16 10.43 3.04 2.72
CA GLY A 16 10.57 3.57 1.37
C GLY A 16 9.22 3.74 0.66
N MET A 17 8.22 2.94 1.01
CA MET A 17 6.86 3.09 0.50
C MET A 17 6.22 4.44 0.85
N GLU A 18 6.65 5.14 1.90
CA GLU A 18 6.18 6.51 2.17
C GLU A 18 6.55 7.46 1.02
N GLY A 19 7.79 7.37 0.54
CA GLY A 19 8.23 8.15 -0.62
C GLY A 19 7.47 7.79 -1.89
N VAL A 20 7.22 6.49 -2.11
CA VAL A 20 6.44 6.00 -3.25
C VAL A 20 4.99 6.49 -3.17
N ALA A 21 4.35 6.39 -2.00
CA ALA A 21 2.98 6.82 -1.77
C ALA A 21 2.84 8.33 -1.97
N TRP A 22 3.74 9.13 -1.39
CA TRP A 22 3.77 10.58 -1.58
C TRP A 22 3.92 10.96 -3.05
N ALA A 23 4.89 10.37 -3.75
CA ALA A 23 5.16 10.69 -5.15
C ALA A 23 3.97 10.26 -6.04
N THR A 24 3.41 9.07 -5.80
CA THR A 24 2.25 8.58 -6.54
C THR A 24 1.05 9.49 -6.30
N HIS A 25 0.77 9.86 -5.05
CA HIS A 25 -0.33 10.73 -4.71
C HIS A 25 -0.18 12.11 -5.37
N ARG A 26 0.98 12.75 -5.22
CA ARG A 26 1.22 14.11 -5.73
C ARG A 26 1.30 14.20 -7.24
N TYR A 27 2.01 13.28 -7.90
CA TYR A 27 2.34 13.42 -9.32
C TYR A 27 1.45 12.55 -10.23
N VAL A 28 0.95 11.43 -9.73
CA VAL A 28 0.16 10.49 -10.54
C VAL A 28 -1.34 10.65 -10.25
N MET A 29 -1.74 10.50 -8.99
CA MET A 29 -3.14 10.55 -8.59
C MET A 29 -3.75 11.95 -8.75
N HIS A 30 -3.01 13.01 -8.41
CA HIS A 30 -3.41 14.39 -8.68
C HIS A 30 -3.05 14.91 -10.08
N GLY A 31 -2.44 14.06 -10.92
CA GLY A 31 -2.03 14.38 -12.27
C GLY A 31 -2.82 13.58 -13.31
N SER A 32 -2.11 12.74 -14.05
CA SER A 32 -2.66 12.00 -15.19
C SER A 32 -3.77 11.01 -14.83
N LEU A 33 -3.78 10.49 -13.59
CA LEU A 33 -4.77 9.52 -13.11
C LEU A 33 -5.79 10.13 -12.15
N TRP A 34 -6.03 11.44 -12.21
CA TRP A 34 -7.06 12.12 -11.42
C TRP A 34 -8.45 11.50 -11.57
N VAL A 35 -8.79 10.95 -12.74
CA VAL A 35 -10.08 10.26 -12.95
C VAL A 35 -10.32 9.08 -12.00
N LEU A 36 -9.25 8.43 -11.53
CA LEU A 36 -9.32 7.36 -10.54
C LEU A 36 -9.30 7.88 -9.11
N HIS A 37 -8.79 9.08 -8.86
CA HIS A 37 -8.64 9.64 -7.52
C HIS A 37 -9.73 10.66 -7.14
N ALA A 38 -10.45 11.20 -8.12
CA ALA A 38 -11.42 12.28 -7.93
C ALA A 38 -12.57 11.93 -6.98
N ASP A 39 -13.05 10.68 -7.01
CA ASP A 39 -14.12 10.20 -6.13
C ASP A 39 -13.67 10.02 -4.68
N HIS A 40 -12.37 9.87 -4.46
CA HIS A 40 -11.79 9.87 -3.13
C HIS A 40 -11.79 11.26 -2.49
N HIS A 41 -11.50 12.32 -3.27
CA HIS A 41 -11.58 13.71 -2.80
C HIS A 41 -13.01 14.25 -2.71
N ARG A 42 -13.91 13.76 -3.56
CA ARG A 42 -15.31 14.17 -3.60
C ARG A 42 -16.20 12.94 -3.36
N PRO A 43 -16.20 12.39 -2.15
CA PRO A 43 -16.88 11.13 -1.86
C PRO A 43 -18.39 11.28 -2.03
N SER A 44 -18.96 10.45 -2.90
CA SER A 44 -20.42 10.28 -3.05
C SER A 44 -20.98 9.16 -2.14
N GLY A 45 -20.11 8.50 -1.36
CA GLY A 45 -20.44 7.39 -0.47
C GLY A 45 -19.23 6.86 0.29
N ARG A 46 -19.41 5.76 1.05
CA ARG A 46 -18.39 5.18 1.95
C ARG A 46 -17.96 3.75 1.56
N GLY A 47 -18.09 3.38 0.30
CA GLY A 47 -17.80 2.03 -0.20
C GLY A 47 -16.51 1.94 -1.02
N LEU A 48 -16.51 1.00 -1.98
CA LEU A 48 -15.48 0.92 -3.01
C LEU A 48 -15.45 2.20 -3.83
N GLN A 49 -14.24 2.69 -4.08
CA GLN A 49 -13.96 3.86 -4.90
C GLN A 49 -13.05 3.44 -6.05
N ARG A 50 -13.06 4.19 -7.14
CA ARG A 50 -12.09 4.01 -8.24
C ARG A 50 -10.66 4.14 -7.73
N ASN A 51 -10.46 4.91 -6.68
CA ASN A 51 -9.18 5.04 -6.01
C ASN A 51 -8.63 3.71 -5.47
N ASP A 52 -9.49 2.73 -5.19
CA ASP A 52 -9.05 1.42 -4.72
C ASP A 52 -8.27 0.64 -5.79
N ALA A 53 -8.33 1.07 -7.05
CA ALA A 53 -7.45 0.56 -8.11
C ALA A 53 -5.96 0.76 -7.78
N PHE A 54 -5.59 1.85 -7.11
CA PHE A 54 -4.21 2.07 -6.67
C PHE A 54 -3.80 1.08 -5.59
N SER A 55 -4.66 0.87 -4.59
CA SER A 55 -4.44 -0.12 -3.54
C SER A 55 -4.29 -1.53 -4.12
N LEU A 56 -5.14 -1.90 -5.07
CA LEU A 56 -5.07 -3.18 -5.78
C LEU A 56 -3.78 -3.32 -6.59
N PHE A 57 -3.36 -2.26 -7.28
CA PHE A 57 -2.11 -2.24 -8.03
C PHE A 57 -0.88 -2.50 -7.14
N PHE A 58 -0.76 -1.77 -6.02
CA PHE A 58 0.36 -1.99 -5.09
C PHE A 58 0.28 -3.35 -4.39
N ALA A 59 -0.93 -3.82 -4.06
CA ALA A 59 -1.13 -5.16 -3.53
C ALA A 59 -0.66 -6.24 -4.52
N ALA A 60 -0.96 -6.10 -5.81
CA ALA A 60 -0.50 -7.02 -6.84
C ALA A 60 1.04 -7.06 -6.93
N ILE A 61 1.72 -5.93 -6.82
CA ILE A 61 3.19 -5.87 -6.76
C ILE A 61 3.71 -6.60 -5.52
N ALA A 62 3.15 -6.32 -4.34
CA ALA A 62 3.56 -6.98 -3.10
C ALA A 62 3.35 -8.51 -3.16
N ILE A 63 2.21 -8.96 -3.71
CA ILE A 63 1.91 -10.37 -3.94
C ILE A 63 2.92 -10.98 -4.92
N ALA A 64 3.23 -10.29 -6.04
CA ALA A 64 4.19 -10.78 -7.01
C ALA A 64 5.60 -10.94 -6.40
N LEU A 65 6.02 -10.01 -5.55
CA LEU A 65 7.30 -10.10 -4.82
C LEU A 65 7.32 -11.30 -3.86
N ILE A 66 6.25 -11.48 -3.08
CA ILE A 66 6.14 -12.59 -2.12
C ILE A 66 6.06 -13.92 -2.88
N ALA A 67 5.12 -14.07 -3.81
CA ALA A 67 4.92 -15.28 -4.57
C ALA A 67 6.14 -15.64 -5.42
N GLY A 68 6.77 -14.66 -6.06
CA GLY A 68 8.03 -14.86 -6.78
C GLY A 68 9.15 -15.30 -5.84
N GLY A 69 9.29 -14.64 -4.69
CA GLY A 69 10.25 -14.99 -3.67
C GLY A 69 10.08 -16.42 -3.14
N VAL A 70 8.83 -16.87 -2.96
CA VAL A 70 8.53 -18.22 -2.43
C VAL A 70 8.54 -19.30 -3.51
N LEU A 71 7.98 -19.05 -4.70
CA LEU A 71 7.66 -20.09 -5.68
C LEU A 71 8.69 -20.20 -6.80
N LEU A 72 9.37 -19.10 -7.15
CA LEU A 72 10.23 -19.05 -8.33
C LEU A 72 11.71 -18.96 -7.95
N TRP A 73 12.06 -17.96 -7.14
CA TRP A 73 13.47 -17.63 -6.89
C TRP A 73 14.00 -18.12 -5.54
N GLN A 74 13.15 -18.67 -4.68
CA GLN A 74 13.50 -19.05 -3.30
C GLN A 74 14.27 -17.94 -2.58
N SER A 75 13.86 -16.68 -2.81
CA SER A 75 14.55 -15.47 -2.38
C SER A 75 13.86 -14.85 -1.16
N PRO A 76 14.44 -14.98 0.03
CA PRO A 76 13.88 -14.44 1.26
C PRO A 76 13.88 -12.91 1.28
N LEU A 77 14.77 -12.28 0.51
CA LEU A 77 14.82 -10.82 0.38
C LEU A 77 13.63 -10.29 -0.44
N LEU A 78 13.20 -11.01 -1.48
CA LEU A 78 11.98 -10.65 -2.23
C LEU A 78 10.74 -10.79 -1.35
N VAL A 79 10.66 -11.87 -0.57
CA VAL A 79 9.58 -12.06 0.41
C VAL A 79 9.58 -10.93 1.44
N ALA A 80 10.76 -10.56 1.97
CA ALA A 80 10.89 -9.45 2.92
C ALA A 80 10.45 -8.11 2.33
N ALA A 81 10.82 -7.82 1.08
CA ALA A 81 10.42 -6.58 0.40
C ALA A 81 8.89 -6.51 0.23
N GLY A 82 8.28 -7.59 -0.29
CA GLY A 82 6.82 -7.64 -0.45
C GLY A 82 6.06 -7.61 0.90
N ALA A 83 6.60 -8.25 1.94
CA ALA A 83 6.05 -8.16 3.29
C ALA A 83 6.14 -6.75 3.87
N GLY A 84 7.25 -6.04 3.67
CA GLY A 84 7.42 -4.64 4.08
C GLY A 84 6.44 -3.70 3.37
N MET A 85 6.26 -3.88 2.05
CA MET A 85 5.23 -3.17 1.29
C MET A 85 3.82 -3.44 1.80
N THR A 86 3.52 -4.69 2.16
CA THR A 86 2.23 -5.09 2.72
C THR A 86 1.97 -4.43 4.08
N LEU A 87 3.00 -4.37 4.94
CA LEU A 87 2.91 -3.67 6.23
C LEU A 87 2.57 -2.19 6.02
N TYR A 88 3.27 -1.51 5.10
CA TYR A 88 2.97 -0.12 4.79
C TYR A 88 1.54 0.04 4.26
N GLY A 89 1.13 -0.78 3.29
CA GLY A 89 -0.22 -0.73 2.70
C GLY A 89 -1.33 -0.94 3.74
N ALA A 90 -1.14 -1.87 4.68
CA ALA A 90 -2.07 -2.08 5.78
C ALA A 90 -2.15 -0.86 6.70
N GLY A 91 -1.00 -0.27 7.05
CA GLY A 91 -0.95 0.97 7.83
C GLY A 91 -1.65 2.12 7.10
N TYR A 92 -1.33 2.33 5.84
CA TYR A 92 -1.94 3.37 5.01
C TYR A 92 -3.46 3.23 5.01
N PHE A 93 -4.01 2.05 4.72
CA PHE A 93 -5.45 1.83 4.75
C PHE A 93 -6.09 2.12 6.13
N LEU A 94 -5.46 1.69 7.21
CA LEU A 94 -5.97 1.91 8.57
C LEU A 94 -5.97 3.39 8.97
N PHE A 95 -4.89 4.12 8.70
CA PHE A 95 -4.80 5.53 9.08
C PHE A 95 -5.54 6.42 8.07
N HIS A 96 -5.21 6.32 6.78
CA HIS A 96 -5.78 7.16 5.75
C HIS A 96 -7.28 6.87 5.55
N ASP A 97 -7.64 5.64 5.19
CA ASP A 97 -9.00 5.33 4.75
C ASP A 97 -9.98 5.09 5.90
N VAL A 98 -9.51 4.44 6.96
CA VAL A 98 -10.36 4.07 8.09
C VAL A 98 -10.42 5.18 9.14
N MET A 99 -9.29 5.74 9.58
CA MET A 99 -9.29 6.78 10.62
C MET A 99 -9.63 8.17 10.07
N PHE A 100 -8.92 8.66 9.04
CA PHE A 100 -9.13 10.01 8.52
C PHE A 100 -10.36 10.12 7.63
N HIS A 101 -10.51 9.23 6.65
CA HIS A 101 -11.64 9.27 5.71
C HIS A 101 -12.90 8.57 6.23
N ARG A 102 -12.82 7.85 7.36
CA ARG A 102 -13.95 7.13 8.00
C ARG A 102 -14.73 6.28 7.01
N ARG A 103 -14.02 5.66 6.06
CA ARG A 103 -14.60 4.91 4.95
C ARG A 103 -15.33 3.66 5.45
N VAL A 104 -14.78 2.96 6.46
CA VAL A 104 -15.41 1.76 7.03
C VAL A 104 -16.14 2.09 8.34
N ARG A 105 -17.49 2.12 8.30
CA ARG A 105 -18.33 2.49 9.46
C ARG A 105 -18.11 1.62 10.71
N ARG A 106 -17.72 0.35 10.52
CA ARG A 106 -17.51 -0.62 11.61
C ARG A 106 -16.12 -0.55 12.26
N LEU A 107 -15.16 0.12 11.63
CA LEU A 107 -13.78 0.22 12.10
C LEU A 107 -13.45 1.67 12.45
N GLN A 108 -14.29 2.36 13.23
CA GLN A 108 -13.99 3.74 13.61
C GLN A 108 -13.03 3.76 14.79
N LEU A 109 -11.75 3.99 14.51
CA LEU A 109 -10.77 4.31 15.55
C LEU A 109 -11.03 5.75 16.02
N LYS A 110 -11.36 5.91 17.30
CA LYS A 110 -11.41 7.22 17.94
C LYS A 110 -9.96 7.63 18.21
N ALA A 111 -9.53 8.74 17.62
CA ALA A 111 -8.28 9.40 17.97
C ALA A 111 -8.41 10.09 19.33
#